data_AF-A0A1C7P8H7-F1
#
_entry.id   AF-A0A1C7P8H7-F1
#
_cell.length_a   1.000
_cell.length_b   1.000
_cell.length_c   1.000
_cell.angle_alpha   90.00
_cell.angle_beta   90.00
_cell.angle_gamma   90.00
#
_symmetry.space_group_name_H-M   'P 1'
#
loop_
_entity.id
_entity.type
_entity.pdbx_description
1 polymer ?
#
loop_
_entity_poly.entity_id
_entity_poly.type
_entity_poly.pdbx_seq_one_letter_code
_entity_poly.pdbx_strand_id
1 'polypeptide(L)' 'MQVRLRAAVQSIWLECGERPPTGTELDRAAASFAEALASGRRIARMTDKTLQPLCGRRSDLEDAKQSPQQK' A
#
# COMPACT_ATOMS: atom_id res chain seq x y z
N MET A 1 7.23 3.80 -21.72
CA MET A 1 6.29 4.00 -20.57
C MET A 1 5.31 2.84 -20.43
N GLN A 2 4.61 2.42 -21.50
CA GLN A 2 3.61 1.33 -21.46
C GLN A 2 4.12 -0.01 -20.88
N VAL A 3 5.35 -0.43 -21.22
CA VAL A 3 5.92 -1.69 -20.72
C VAL A 3 5.94 -1.75 -19.18
N ARG A 4 6.21 -0.63 -18.50
CA ARG A 4 6.23 -0.56 -17.03
C ARG A 4 4.84 -0.64 -16.42
N LEU A 5 3.82 -0.06 -17.08
CA LEU A 5 2.43 -0.13 -16.61
C LEU A 5 1.85 -1.54 -16.76
N ARG A 6 2.18 -2.25 -17.86
CA ARG A 6 1.79 -3.65 -18.04
C ARG A 6 2.33 -4.55 -16.92
N ALA A 7 3.61 -4.40 -16.58
CA ALA A 7 4.22 -5.15 -15.48
C ALA A 7 3.58 -4.82 -14.12
N ALA A 8 3.24 -3.56 -13.86
CA ALA A 8 2.56 -3.15 -12.63
C ALA A 8 1.15 -3.78 -12.53
N VAL A 9 0.36 -3.72 -13.60
CA VAL A 9 -0.96 -4.37 -13.68
C VAL A 9 -0.84 -5.88 -13.46
N GLN A 10 0.13 -6.54 -14.09
CA GLN A 10 0.35 -7.97 -13.87
C GLN A 10 0.67 -8.31 -12.41
N SER A 11 1.49 -7.48 -11.76
CA SER A 11 1.88 -7.68 -10.36
C SER A 11 0.68 -7.60 -9.42
N ILE A 12 -0.22 -6.63 -9.64
CA ILE A 12 -1.45 -6.45 -8.83
C ILE A 12 -2.33 -7.70 -8.88
N TRP A 13 -2.53 -8.29 -10.06
CA TRP A 13 -3.33 -9.52 -10.18
C TRP A 13 -2.68 -10.69 -9.45
N LEU A 14 -1.37 -10.86 -9.61
CA LEU A 14 -0.62 -11.93 -8.95
C LEU A 14 -0.68 -11.80 -7.42
N GLU A 15 -0.60 -10.58 -6.89
CA GLU A 15 -0.76 -10.32 -5.45
C GLU A 15 -2.18 -10.62 -4.95
N CYS A 16 -3.19 -10.42 -5.79
CA CYS A 16 -4.57 -10.83 -5.51
C CYS A 16 -4.81 -12.35 -5.66
N GLY A 17 -3.80 -13.14 -6.06
CA GLY A 17 -3.95 -14.57 -6.31
C GLY A 17 -4.69 -14.90 -7.61
N GLU A 18 -4.88 -13.90 -8.48
CA GLU A 18 -5.61 -14.03 -9.74
C GLU A 18 -4.68 -14.11 -10.94
N ARG A 19 -5.15 -14.71 -12.03
CA ARG A 19 -4.36 -14.80 -13.27
C ARG A 19 -4.44 -13.46 -14.01
N PRO A 20 -3.31 -12.82 -14.36
CA PRO A 20 -3.34 -11.54 -15.05
C PRO A 20 -3.86 -11.67 -16.49
N PRO A 21 -4.57 -10.64 -17.00
CA PRO A 21 -5.00 -10.57 -18.39
C PRO A 21 -3.80 -10.49 -19.35
N THR A 22 -4.03 -10.81 -20.62
CA THR A 22 -2.98 -10.84 -21.66
C THR A 22 -3.39 -10.05 -22.89
N GLY A 23 -2.45 -9.80 -23.80
CA GLY A 23 -2.73 -9.14 -25.09
C GLY A 23 -3.37 -7.76 -24.91
N THR A 24 -4.45 -7.53 -25.66
CA THR A 24 -5.19 -6.25 -25.71
C THR A 24 -5.92 -5.92 -24.42
N GLU A 25 -6.32 -6.92 -23.65
CA GLU A 25 -6.98 -6.71 -22.35
C GLU A 25 -5.99 -6.16 -21.33
N LEU A 26 -4.75 -6.66 -21.35
CA LEU A 26 -3.66 -6.11 -20.54
C LEU A 26 -3.35 -4.65 -20.92
N ASP A 27 -3.43 -4.31 -22.21
CA ASP A 27 -3.20 -2.94 -22.67
C ASP A 27 -4.32 -2.00 -22.21
N ARG A 28 -5.58 -2.45 -22.24
CA ARG A 28 -6.71 -1.69 -21.67
C ARG A 28 -6.56 -1.50 -20.16
N ALA A 29 -6.23 -2.55 -19.43
CA ALA A 29 -6.01 -2.47 -17.98
C ALA A 29 -4.85 -1.51 -17.63
N ALA A 30 -3.76 -1.53 -18.40
CA ALA A 30 -2.65 -0.59 -18.24
C ALA A 30 -3.05 0.87 -18.51
N ALA A 31 -3.94 1.12 -19.48
CA ALA A 31 -4.48 2.44 -19.76
C ALA A 31 -5.37 2.95 -18.61
N SER A 32 -6.32 2.12 -18.15
CA SER A 32 -7.17 2.46 -16.99
C SER A 32 -6.36 2.70 -15.72
N PHE A 33 -5.30 1.91 -15.51
CA PHE A 33 -4.38 2.12 -14.39
C PHE A 33 -3.64 3.46 -14.48
N ALA A 34 -3.22 3.87 -15.68
CA ALA A 34 -2.60 5.18 -15.89
C ALA A 34 -3.58 6.34 -15.60
N GLU A 35 -4.83 6.23 -16.01
CA GLU A 35 -5.89 7.21 -15.73
C GLU A 35 -6.19 7.31 -14.22
N ALA A 36 -6.24 6.16 -13.53
CA ALA A 36 -6.42 6.11 -12.09
C ALA A 36 -5.25 6.78 -11.35
N LEU A 37 -4.00 6.52 -11.77
CA LEU A 37 -2.82 7.19 -11.22
C LEU A 37 -2.85 8.71 -11.47
N ALA A 38 -3.29 9.15 -12.65
CA ALA A 38 -3.43 10.57 -12.96
C ALA A 38 -4.49 11.24 -12.07
N SER A 39 -5.60 10.56 -11.82
CA SER A 39 -6.66 11.01 -10.91
C SER A 39 -6.17 11.08 -9.45
N GLY A 40 -5.45 10.04 -9.00
CA GLY A 40 -4.88 9.97 -7.66
C GLY A 40 -3.82 11.03 -7.35
N ARG A 41 -3.11 11.55 -8.37
CA ARG A 41 -2.16 12.68 -8.19
C ARG A 41 -2.84 13.99 -7.77
N ARG A 42 -4.16 14.13 -7.98
CA ARG A 42 -4.94 15.29 -7.54
C ARG A 42 -5.56 15.11 -6.15
N ILE A 43 -5.46 13.91 -5.57
CA ILE A 43 -5.85 13.69 -4.18
C ILE A 43 -4.70 14.21 -3.33
N ALA A 44 -4.94 15.27 -2.57
CA ALA A 44 -4.00 15.73 -1.56
C ALA A 44 -3.65 14.53 -0.68
N ARG A 45 -2.37 14.13 -0.65
CA ARG A 45 -1.91 13.13 0.30
C ARG A 45 -2.07 13.76 1.69
N MET A 46 -3.22 13.55 2.31
CA MET A 46 -3.36 13.72 3.75
C MET A 46 -2.46 12.67 4.37
N THR A 47 -1.19 13.05 4.55
CA THR A 47 -0.40 12.52 5.66
C THR A 47 -1.09 13.08 6.87
N ASP A 48 -2.15 12.41 7.32
CA ASP A 48 -2.61 12.62 8.66
C ASP A 48 -1.46 12.20 9.57
N LYS A 49 -0.73 13.19 10.06
CA LYS A 49 0.44 13.01 10.92
C LYS A 49 0.07 12.40 12.28
N THR A 50 -1.22 12.16 12.54
CA THR A 50 -1.69 11.45 13.73
C THR A 50 -1.52 9.93 13.64
N LEU A 51 -1.39 9.38 12.43
CA LEU A 51 -1.02 7.97 12.22
C LEU A 51 0.48 7.90 11.99
N GLN A 52 1.28 8.15 13.03
CA GLN A 52 2.62 7.57 13.04
C GLN A 52 2.43 6.05 12.95
N PRO A 53 2.92 5.37 11.90
CA PRO A 53 3.00 3.93 11.99
C PRO A 53 3.90 3.64 13.19
N LEU A 54 3.39 2.86 14.15
CA LEU A 54 4.13 2.37 15.32
C LEU A 54 5.23 1.38 14.89
N CYS A 55 6.09 1.81 13.97
CA CYS A 55 7.28 1.12 13.52
C CYS A 55 8.43 1.53 14.45
N GLY A 56 8.32 1.16 15.71
CA GLY A 56 9.31 1.34 16.77
C GLY A 56 8.96 0.44 17.96
N ARG A 57 9.96 0.03 18.74
CA ARG A 57 9.69 -0.74 19.98
C ARG A 57 8.79 0.08 20.90
N ARG A 58 7.68 -0.51 21.33
CA ARG A 58 6.74 0.08 22.30
C ARG A 58 7.31 -0.03 23.70
N SER A 59 8.13 0.94 24.09
CA SER A 59 8.73 1.05 25.42
C SER A 59 7.68 1.15 26.54
N ASP A 60 6.48 1.68 26.22
CA ASP A 60 5.36 1.83 27.14
C ASP A 60 4.82 0.48 27.67
N LEU A 61 5.00 -0.62 26.93
CA LEU A 61 4.61 -1.96 27.35
C LEU A 61 5.70 -2.68 28.16
N GLU A 62 6.93 -2.19 28.13
CA GLU A 62 8.07 -2.79 28.85
C GLU A 62 8.11 -2.30 30.31
N ASP A 63 7.78 -1.03 30.57
CA ASP A 63 7.74 -0.46 31.92
C ASP A 63 6.58 -1.00 32.78
N ALA A 64 5.47 -1.43 32.15
CA ALA A 64 4.32 -2.01 32.86
C ALA A 64 4.61 -3.39 33.51
N LYS A 65 5.77 -4.01 33.21
CA LYS A 65 6.19 -5.27 33.85
C LYS A 65 7.00 -5.08 35.14
N GLN A 66 7.28 -3.84 35.54
CA GLN A 66 8.09 -3.54 36.73
C GLN A 66 7.36 -2.58 37.67
N SER A 67 6.24 -3.02 38.22
CA SER A 67 5.68 -2.37 39.42
C SER A 67 5.38 -3.46 40.45
N PRO A 68 6.28 -3.69 41.42
CA PRO A 68 5.98 -4.57 42.53
C PRO A 68 4.86 -3.96 43.38
N GLN A 69 3.82 -4.75 43.59
CA GLN A 69 2.71 -4.47 44.47
C GLN A 69 3.21 -4.35 45.90
N GLN A 70 3.36 -3.12 46.41
CA GLN A 70 3.59 -2.90 47.84
C GLN A 70 2.25 -2.94 48.57
N LYS A 71 2.13 -3.90 49.48
CA LYS A 71 1.16 -3.94 50.58
C LYS A 71 1.50 -2.86 51.62
#